data_AF-A0A382XX82-F1
#
_entry.id   AF-A0A382XX82-F1
#
_cell.length_a   1.000
_cell.length_b   1.000
_cell.length_c   1.000
_cell.angle_alpha   90.00
_cell.angle_beta   90.00
_cell.angle_gamma   90.00
#
_symmetry.space_group_name_H-M   'P 1'
#
loop_
_entity.id
_entity.type
_entity.pdbx_description
1 polymer ?
#
loop_
_entity_poly.entity_id
_entity_poly.type
_entity_poly.pdbx_seq_one_letter_code
_entity_poly.pdbx_strand_id
1 'polypeptide(L)'
;MKIAFLTAGGIAPCLSSSIGALICEYNSLAPKAKMIGYLNGYRGLLLGESIEFQASVRSKYKTLFDFGGSPIGNSRVKLTNVDDCFSRGYVQRGEDPLKVAAKQLKKDNINILHTIGGDDTNTMAAQLSFYLKNHGYELTVIGLPKTVDNDVYPISQTLGAWTAAEQGAVFFENIVNENTTSTRQLLVHEVMGRNCGWLTAKTAFEYRQRMKKRDFIPELLIDKKRWDIDAIYIPES
;
A
#
# COMPACT_ATOMS: atom_id res chain seq x y z
N MET A 1 -21.66 16.54 1.89
CA MET A 1 -20.44 15.98 1.32
C MET A 1 -20.28 14.53 1.78
N LYS A 2 -19.98 13.60 0.86
CA LYS A 2 -19.63 12.22 1.18
C LYS A 2 -18.24 11.91 0.60
N ILE A 3 -17.40 11.31 1.43
CA ILE A 3 -16.01 10.94 1.14
C ILE A 3 -15.94 9.42 1.12
N ALA A 4 -15.34 8.85 0.08
CA ALA A 4 -15.11 7.41 -0.03
C ALA A 4 -13.62 7.10 0.05
N PHE A 5 -13.31 5.94 0.63
CA PHE A 5 -11.96 5.36 0.69
C PHE A 5 -11.96 4.02 -0.03
N LEU A 6 -10.89 3.72 -0.77
CA LEU A 6 -10.60 2.39 -1.27
C LEU A 6 -9.11 2.08 -1.16
N THR A 7 -8.79 0.82 -0.89
CA THR A 7 -7.41 0.30 -0.93
C THR A 7 -7.30 -0.76 -2.01
N ALA A 8 -6.27 -0.70 -2.85
CA ALA A 8 -6.07 -1.66 -3.93
C ALA A 8 -4.59 -1.98 -4.17
N GLY A 9 -4.33 -3.14 -4.80
CA GLY A 9 -2.99 -3.62 -5.16
C GLY A 9 -2.41 -4.62 -4.16
N GLY A 10 -1.08 -4.67 -4.00
CA GLY A 10 -0.44 -5.42 -2.90
C GLY A 10 -0.63 -4.71 -1.56
N ILE A 11 -0.62 -5.46 -0.45
CA ILE A 11 -0.64 -4.86 0.89
C ILE A 11 0.70 -4.15 1.15
N ALA A 12 0.64 -3.01 1.83
CA ALA A 12 1.81 -2.32 2.36
C ALA A 12 1.52 -1.89 3.81
N PRO A 13 2.55 -1.80 4.68
CA PRO A 13 2.41 -1.43 6.08
C PRO A 13 2.13 0.08 6.24
N CYS A 14 0.96 0.50 5.79
CA CYS A 14 0.49 1.89 5.88
C CYS A 14 -1.03 2.03 5.71
N LEU A 15 -1.70 1.03 5.13
CA LEU A 15 -3.11 1.14 4.69
C LEU A 15 -4.06 1.56 5.82
N SER A 16 -4.01 0.87 6.96
CA SER A 16 -4.80 1.21 8.14
C SER A 16 -4.45 2.62 8.66
N SER A 17 -3.16 2.92 8.84
CA SER A 17 -2.68 4.21 9.32
C SER A 17 -3.08 5.37 8.39
N SER A 18 -3.06 5.17 7.07
CA SER A 18 -3.50 6.16 6.08
C SER A 18 -4.98 6.49 6.23
N ILE A 19 -5.83 5.47 6.44
CA ILE A 19 -7.25 5.69 6.73
C ILE A 19 -7.42 6.44 8.06
N GLY A 20 -6.70 6.04 9.11
CA GLY A 20 -6.72 6.71 10.42
C GLY A 20 -6.33 8.18 10.34
N ALA A 21 -5.26 8.50 9.61
CA ALA A 21 -4.81 9.88 9.40
C ALA A 21 -5.85 10.72 8.64
N LEU A 22 -6.45 10.19 7.58
CA LEU A 22 -7.49 10.89 6.84
C LEU A 22 -8.76 11.13 7.69
N ILE A 23 -9.16 10.14 8.51
CA ILE A 23 -10.27 10.31 9.45
C ILE A 23 -9.94 11.43 10.46
N CYS A 24 -8.71 11.48 10.98
CA CYS A 24 -8.26 12.54 11.89
C CYS A 24 -8.44 13.93 11.26
N GLU A 25 -7.91 14.12 10.04
CA GLU A 25 -8.01 15.39 9.32
C GLU A 25 -9.46 15.79 9.05
N TYR A 26 -10.29 14.86 8.56
CA TYR A 26 -11.70 15.18 8.27
C TYR A 26 -12.56 15.35 9.51
N ASN A 27 -12.18 14.79 10.66
CA ASN A 27 -12.83 15.12 11.93
C ASN A 27 -12.68 16.60 12.27
N SER A 28 -11.53 17.20 11.94
CA SER A 28 -11.26 18.62 12.15
C SER A 28 -11.89 19.50 11.05
N LEU A 29 -11.59 19.19 9.78
CA LEU A 29 -11.92 20.06 8.65
C LEU A 29 -13.39 19.96 8.21
N ALA A 30 -14.01 18.78 8.36
CA ALA A 30 -15.36 18.52 7.86
C ALA A 30 -16.13 17.53 8.77
N PRO A 31 -16.44 17.91 10.02
CA PRO A 31 -17.04 17.01 11.01
C PRO A 31 -18.41 16.45 10.57
N LYS A 32 -19.14 17.17 9.72
CA LYS A 32 -20.45 16.76 9.18
C LYS A 32 -20.35 15.90 7.90
N ALA A 33 -19.16 15.71 7.33
CA ALA A 33 -19.00 14.89 6.14
C ALA A 33 -19.26 13.41 6.46
N LYS A 34 -19.96 12.71 5.57
CA LYS A 34 -20.12 11.26 5.69
C LYS A 34 -18.91 10.56 5.08
N MET A 35 -18.44 9.49 5.71
CA MET A 35 -17.28 8.72 5.27
C MET A 35 -17.68 7.26 5.05
N ILE A 36 -17.28 6.68 3.91
CA ILE A 36 -17.48 5.26 3.62
C ILE A 36 -16.19 4.62 3.09
N GLY A 37 -16.01 3.33 3.33
CA GLY A 37 -14.98 2.52 2.67
C GLY A 37 -15.60 1.53 1.70
N TYR A 38 -15.14 1.46 0.46
CA TYR A 38 -15.52 0.37 -0.45
C TYR A 38 -14.79 -0.91 -0.06
N LEU A 39 -15.55 -1.99 0.17
CA LEU A 39 -14.99 -3.24 0.68
C LEU A 39 -14.14 -3.91 -0.39
N ASN A 40 -12.90 -4.28 -0.04
CA ASN A 40 -11.97 -4.91 -0.97
C ASN A 40 -11.69 -4.06 -2.22
N GLY A 41 -11.62 -2.73 -2.07
CA GLY A 41 -11.18 -1.83 -3.13
C GLY A 41 -12.19 -1.73 -4.29
N TYR A 42 -11.69 -1.81 -5.52
CA TYR A 42 -12.52 -1.73 -6.73
C TYR A 42 -13.57 -2.85 -6.81
N ARG A 43 -13.35 -4.00 -6.17
CA ARG A 43 -14.36 -5.07 -6.09
C ARG A 43 -15.63 -4.55 -5.41
N GLY A 44 -15.53 -3.96 -4.22
CA GLY A 44 -16.69 -3.43 -3.51
C GLY A 44 -17.30 -2.24 -4.23
N LEU A 45 -16.50 -1.43 -4.91
CA LEU A 45 -17.04 -0.36 -5.76
C LEU A 45 -17.89 -0.91 -6.92
N LEU A 46 -17.47 -1.98 -7.59
CA LEU A 46 -18.25 -2.58 -8.67
C LEU A 46 -19.53 -3.25 -8.16
N LEU A 47 -19.46 -3.88 -6.98
CA LEU A 47 -20.59 -4.60 -6.37
C LEU A 47 -21.52 -3.71 -5.53
N GLY A 48 -21.17 -2.45 -5.30
CA GLY A 48 -21.88 -1.57 -4.38
C GLY A 48 -21.74 -1.95 -2.90
N GLU A 49 -20.70 -2.71 -2.55
CA GLU A 49 -20.39 -3.14 -1.19
C GLU A 49 -19.52 -2.09 -0.50
N SER A 50 -20.07 -1.42 0.52
CA SER A 50 -19.35 -0.42 1.31
C SER A 50 -19.68 -0.51 2.79
N ILE A 51 -18.80 0.04 3.62
CA ILE A 51 -18.99 0.19 5.06
C ILE A 51 -18.99 1.67 5.42
N GLU A 52 -19.96 2.10 6.23
CA GLU A 52 -20.00 3.46 6.75
C GLU A 52 -19.08 3.63 7.96
N PHE A 53 -18.30 4.71 7.99
CA PHE A 53 -17.45 5.05 9.14
C PHE A 53 -18.29 5.78 10.18
N GLN A 54 -18.94 4.99 11.04
CA GLN A 54 -19.78 5.48 12.13
C GLN A 54 -18.98 6.35 13.13
N ALA A 55 -19.70 7.08 14.00
CA ALA A 55 -19.09 7.94 15.02
C ALA A 55 -18.07 7.21 15.92
N SER A 56 -18.29 5.93 16.20
CA SER A 56 -17.37 5.07 16.95
C SER A 56 -16.04 4.84 16.25
N VAL A 57 -16.06 4.62 14.93
CA VAL A 57 -14.85 4.51 14.09
C VAL A 57 -14.12 5.86 14.08
N ARG A 58 -14.89 6.95 13.92
CA ARG A 58 -14.32 8.30 13.86
C ARG A 58 -13.69 8.73 15.17
N SER A 59 -14.21 8.34 16.33
CA SER A 59 -13.62 8.69 17.63
C SER A 59 -12.42 7.79 17.99
N LYS A 60 -12.41 6.56 17.50
CA LYS A 60 -11.34 5.57 17.74
C LYS A 60 -10.33 5.45 16.60
N TYR A 61 -10.25 6.44 15.72
CA TYR A 61 -9.37 6.41 14.54
C TYR A 61 -7.90 6.10 14.88
N LYS A 62 -7.44 6.50 16.08
CA LYS A 62 -6.06 6.25 16.54
C LYS A 62 -5.72 4.76 16.61
N THR A 63 -6.71 3.92 16.90
CA THR A 63 -6.53 2.45 16.90
C THR A 63 -6.04 1.96 15.55
N LEU A 64 -6.38 2.62 14.44
CA LEU A 64 -5.93 2.21 13.11
C LEU A 64 -4.41 2.34 12.92
N PHE A 65 -3.72 3.16 13.72
CA PHE A 65 -2.27 3.30 13.66
C PHE A 65 -1.52 2.05 14.17
N ASP A 66 -2.18 1.24 15.00
CA ASP A 66 -1.58 0.05 15.62
C ASP A 66 -1.70 -1.22 14.75
N PHE A 67 -2.42 -1.15 13.63
CA PHE A 67 -2.69 -2.30 12.77
C PHE A 67 -2.03 -2.18 11.39
N GLY A 68 -1.45 -3.28 10.92
CA GLY A 68 -1.11 -3.48 9.52
C GLY A 68 -2.32 -3.89 8.67
N GLY A 69 -2.09 -4.09 7.36
CA GLY A 69 -3.17 -4.49 6.45
C GLY A 69 -4.21 -3.40 6.20
N SER A 70 -5.33 -3.77 5.56
CA SER A 70 -6.44 -2.86 5.27
C SER A 70 -7.68 -3.23 6.08
N PRO A 71 -8.20 -2.34 6.94
CA PRO A 71 -9.42 -2.59 7.72
C PRO A 71 -10.69 -2.69 6.86
N ILE A 72 -10.64 -2.20 5.62
CA ILE A 72 -11.76 -2.28 4.65
C ILE A 72 -11.52 -3.37 3.59
N GLY A 73 -10.52 -4.23 3.79
CA GLY A 73 -10.11 -5.25 2.83
C GLY A 73 -9.43 -4.67 1.59
N ASN A 74 -8.85 -5.52 0.75
CA ASN A 74 -8.05 -5.10 -0.39
C ASN A 74 -8.17 -6.11 -1.55
N SER A 75 -8.09 -5.64 -2.80
CA SER A 75 -8.08 -6.51 -3.98
C SER A 75 -7.16 -6.00 -5.08
N ARG A 76 -6.87 -6.85 -6.07
CA ARG A 76 -6.08 -6.54 -7.28
C ARG A 76 -6.95 -6.43 -8.54
N VAL A 77 -8.18 -5.93 -8.40
CA VAL A 77 -9.09 -5.74 -9.53
C VAL A 77 -8.56 -4.63 -10.44
N LYS A 78 -8.44 -4.93 -11.73
CA LYS A 78 -8.12 -3.95 -12.78
C LYS A 78 -9.38 -3.69 -13.61
N LEU A 79 -9.89 -2.46 -13.58
CA LEU A 79 -11.11 -2.08 -14.31
C LEU A 79 -10.94 -2.22 -15.84
N THR A 80 -9.71 -2.17 -16.34
CA THR A 80 -9.37 -2.38 -17.75
C THR A 80 -9.49 -3.83 -18.20
N ASN A 81 -9.48 -4.80 -17.28
CA ASN A 81 -9.62 -6.21 -17.61
C ASN A 81 -11.09 -6.64 -17.48
N VAL A 82 -11.86 -6.36 -18.53
CA VAL A 82 -13.30 -6.63 -18.60
C VAL A 82 -13.58 -8.12 -18.45
N ASP A 83 -12.79 -8.99 -19.09
CA ASP A 83 -12.99 -10.44 -19.04
C ASP A 83 -12.76 -11.01 -17.63
N ASP A 84 -11.74 -10.54 -16.91
CA ASP A 84 -11.51 -10.93 -15.50
C ASP A 84 -12.65 -10.42 -14.60
N CYS A 85 -13.10 -9.18 -14.80
CA CYS A 85 -14.20 -8.62 -14.02
C CYS A 85 -15.53 -9.38 -14.29
N PHE A 86 -15.80 -9.78 -15.53
CA PHE A 86 -16.97 -10.58 -15.89
C PHE A 86 -16.87 -12.00 -15.34
N SER A 87 -15.75 -12.69 -15.57
CA SER A 87 -15.57 -14.09 -15.10
C SER A 87 -15.63 -14.22 -13.58
N ARG A 88 -15.23 -13.18 -12.84
CA ARG A 88 -15.35 -13.10 -11.38
C ARG A 88 -16.71 -12.59 -10.89
N GLY A 89 -17.63 -12.25 -11.80
CA GLY A 89 -18.97 -11.78 -11.46
C GLY A 89 -19.02 -10.37 -10.87
N TYR A 90 -18.01 -9.53 -11.14
CA TYR A 90 -17.99 -8.13 -10.69
C TYR A 90 -18.79 -7.21 -11.61
N VAL A 91 -19.01 -7.63 -12.86
CA VAL A 91 -19.87 -6.96 -13.85
C VAL A 91 -20.66 -7.98 -14.65
N GLN A 92 -21.73 -7.54 -15.29
CA GLN A 92 -22.51 -8.36 -16.21
C GLN A 92 -21.86 -8.40 -17.61
N ARG A 93 -22.28 -9.36 -18.43
CA ARG A 93 -21.77 -9.52 -19.80
C ARG A 93 -22.04 -8.25 -20.62
N GLY A 94 -21.00 -7.69 -21.22
CA GLY A 94 -21.10 -6.49 -22.05
C GLY A 94 -21.10 -5.17 -21.27
N GLU A 95 -20.99 -5.21 -19.94
CA GLU A 95 -20.77 -4.01 -19.14
C GLU A 95 -19.30 -3.60 -19.13
N ASP A 96 -19.08 -2.29 -19.15
CA ASP A 96 -17.76 -1.68 -18.95
C ASP A 96 -17.56 -1.42 -17.44
N PRO A 97 -16.58 -2.07 -16.78
CA PRO A 97 -16.33 -1.90 -15.34
C PRO A 97 -16.09 -0.45 -14.93
N LEU A 98 -15.46 0.37 -15.78
CA LEU A 98 -15.25 1.78 -15.48
C LEU A 98 -16.59 2.51 -15.39
N LYS A 99 -17.53 2.22 -16.30
CA LYS A 99 -18.87 2.82 -16.30
C LYS A 99 -19.71 2.32 -15.13
N VAL A 100 -19.59 1.04 -14.75
CA VAL A 100 -20.26 0.47 -13.58
C VAL A 100 -19.78 1.17 -12.31
N ALA A 101 -18.46 1.28 -12.12
CA ALA A 101 -17.86 1.99 -11.00
C ALA A 101 -18.29 3.47 -10.95
N ALA A 102 -18.27 4.17 -12.09
CA ALA A 102 -18.73 5.55 -12.16
C ALA A 102 -20.22 5.71 -11.79
N LYS A 103 -21.09 4.83 -12.30
CA LYS A 103 -22.51 4.80 -11.93
C LYS A 103 -22.69 4.58 -10.42
N GLN A 104 -21.90 3.69 -9.82
CA GLN A 104 -21.98 3.43 -8.39
C GLN A 104 -21.50 4.64 -7.55
N LEU A 105 -20.39 5.30 -7.92
CA LEU A 105 -19.94 6.53 -7.26
C LEU A 105 -21.01 7.64 -7.31
N LYS A 106 -21.66 7.80 -8.47
CA LYS A 106 -22.78 8.75 -8.64
C LYS A 106 -23.99 8.36 -7.79
N LYS A 107 -24.38 7.08 -7.79
CA LYS A 107 -25.48 6.53 -6.98
C LYS A 107 -25.25 6.77 -5.49
N ASP A 108 -24.03 6.56 -5.02
CA ASP A 108 -23.67 6.76 -3.60
C ASP A 108 -23.51 8.23 -3.22
N ASN A 109 -23.53 9.14 -4.20
CA ASN A 109 -23.30 10.57 -4.07
C ASN A 109 -21.91 10.92 -3.51
N ILE A 110 -20.86 10.28 -4.04
CA ILE A 110 -19.47 10.51 -3.63
C ILE A 110 -18.92 11.81 -4.21
N ASN A 111 -18.48 12.72 -3.34
CA ASN A 111 -17.84 13.97 -3.75
C ASN A 111 -16.32 13.85 -3.81
N ILE A 112 -15.73 13.07 -2.91
CA ILE A 112 -14.29 12.87 -2.78
C ILE A 112 -14.00 11.38 -2.72
N LEU A 113 -13.07 10.91 -3.55
CA LEU A 113 -12.57 9.54 -3.51
C LEU A 113 -11.07 9.53 -3.18
N HIS A 114 -10.73 8.94 -2.04
CA HIS A 114 -9.35 8.61 -1.67
C HIS A 114 -9.01 7.20 -2.14
N THR A 115 -7.97 7.08 -2.97
CA THR A 115 -7.46 5.79 -3.44
C THR A 115 -6.08 5.53 -2.86
N ILE A 116 -5.93 4.46 -2.09
CA ILE A 116 -4.64 4.08 -1.47
C ILE A 116 -4.09 2.87 -2.22
N GLY A 117 -3.15 3.12 -3.13
CA GLY A 117 -2.70 2.10 -4.09
C GLY A 117 -1.46 2.48 -4.88
N GLY A 118 -1.00 1.56 -5.73
CA GLY A 118 0.12 1.80 -6.65
C GLY A 118 -0.32 2.60 -7.89
N ASP A 119 0.53 2.59 -8.91
CA ASP A 119 0.32 3.38 -10.15
C ASP A 119 -0.99 3.03 -10.88
N ASP A 120 -1.26 1.73 -11.11
CA ASP A 120 -2.51 1.25 -11.71
C ASP A 120 -3.75 1.80 -10.99
N THR A 121 -3.74 1.79 -9.65
CA THR A 121 -4.86 2.27 -8.83
C THR A 121 -5.12 3.76 -9.06
N ASN A 122 -4.07 4.59 -9.00
CA ASN A 122 -4.22 6.04 -9.10
C ASN A 122 -4.55 6.47 -10.53
N THR A 123 -4.01 5.78 -11.53
CA THR A 123 -4.36 5.98 -12.95
C THR A 123 -5.84 5.67 -13.20
N MET A 124 -6.36 4.56 -12.68
CA MET A 124 -7.79 4.23 -12.78
C MET A 124 -8.68 5.26 -12.08
N ALA A 125 -8.26 5.76 -10.91
CA ALA A 125 -8.99 6.79 -10.19
C ALA A 125 -9.07 8.10 -11.00
N ALA A 126 -7.98 8.51 -11.66
CA ALA A 126 -7.98 9.65 -12.57
C ALA A 126 -8.95 9.44 -13.75
N GLN A 127 -8.94 8.27 -14.38
CA GLN A 127 -9.88 7.94 -15.46
C GLN A 127 -11.35 8.02 -15.03
N LEU A 128 -11.68 7.56 -13.81
CA LEU A 128 -13.02 7.69 -13.23
C LEU A 128 -13.43 9.16 -13.07
N SER A 129 -12.53 10.00 -12.55
CA SER A 129 -12.78 11.45 -12.41
C SER A 129 -13.06 12.10 -13.77
N PHE A 130 -12.22 11.85 -14.78
CA PHE A 130 -12.41 12.38 -16.14
C PHE A 130 -13.73 11.90 -16.76
N TYR A 131 -14.04 10.61 -16.65
CA TYR A 131 -15.30 10.06 -17.16
C TYR A 131 -16.50 10.74 -16.50
N LEU A 132 -16.52 10.85 -15.17
CA LEU A 132 -17.63 11.45 -14.43
C LEU A 132 -17.79 12.94 -14.76
N LYS A 133 -16.69 13.68 -14.87
CA LYS A 133 -16.70 15.09 -15.27
C LYS A 133 -17.34 15.28 -16.65
N ASN A 134 -16.97 14.46 -17.63
CA ASN A 134 -17.57 14.48 -18.97
C ASN A 134 -19.07 14.11 -18.99
N HIS A 135 -19.60 13.56 -17.89
CA HIS A 135 -21.01 13.22 -17.71
C HIS A 135 -21.70 14.08 -16.65
N GLY A 136 -21.16 15.29 -16.38
CA GLY A 136 -21.79 16.30 -15.52
C GLY A 136 -21.76 15.93 -14.04
N TYR A 137 -20.78 15.14 -13.60
CA TYR A 137 -20.61 14.77 -12.20
C TYR A 137 -19.19 15.11 -11.72
N GLU A 138 -19.10 16.07 -10.82
CA GLU A 138 -17.83 16.49 -10.23
C GLU A 138 -17.40 15.51 -9.12
N LEU A 139 -16.32 14.78 -9.37
CA LEU A 139 -15.66 13.90 -8.41
C LEU A 139 -14.21 14.34 -8.23
N THR A 140 -13.86 14.74 -7.00
CA THR A 140 -12.46 14.97 -6.63
C THR A 140 -11.81 13.64 -6.26
N VAL A 141 -10.69 13.32 -6.91
CA VAL A 141 -9.89 12.14 -6.60
C VAL A 141 -8.57 12.56 -5.96
N ILE A 142 -8.21 11.92 -4.86
CA ILE A 142 -6.90 12.07 -4.21
C ILE A 142 -6.25 10.69 -4.11
N GLY A 143 -5.17 10.52 -4.87
CA GLY A 143 -4.38 9.30 -4.86
C GLY A 143 -3.30 9.32 -3.77
N LEU A 144 -3.24 8.27 -2.96
CA LEU A 144 -2.19 8.03 -1.98
C LEU A 144 -1.23 6.96 -2.55
N PRO A 145 0.01 7.32 -2.92
CA PRO A 145 0.94 6.41 -3.57
C PRO A 145 1.45 5.38 -2.57
N LYS A 146 0.98 4.14 -2.71
CA LYS A 146 1.23 3.03 -1.81
C LYS A 146 1.87 1.88 -2.56
N THR A 147 3.08 1.51 -2.16
CA THR A 147 3.83 0.36 -2.67
C THR A 147 5.06 0.17 -1.77
N VAL A 148 5.49 -1.07 -1.57
CA VAL A 148 6.73 -1.36 -0.86
C VAL A 148 7.96 -1.20 -1.78
N ASP A 149 7.73 -1.20 -3.09
CA ASP A 149 8.76 -1.16 -4.11
C ASP A 149 9.25 0.27 -4.40
N ASN A 150 8.58 1.29 -3.87
CA ASN A 150 8.86 2.72 -4.09
C ASN A 150 8.96 3.13 -5.58
N ASP A 151 8.07 2.59 -6.41
CA ASP A 151 8.14 2.64 -7.87
C ASP A 151 7.03 3.49 -8.52
N VAL A 152 6.41 4.42 -7.78
CA VAL A 152 5.37 5.32 -8.32
C VAL A 152 5.99 6.66 -8.71
N TYR A 153 6.14 6.91 -10.01
CA TYR A 153 6.64 8.19 -10.54
C TYR A 153 5.56 9.29 -10.52
N PRO A 154 5.90 10.58 -10.23
CA PRO A 154 7.20 11.14 -9.87
C PRO A 154 7.44 11.23 -8.35
N ILE A 155 6.82 10.38 -7.55
CA ILE A 155 6.85 10.49 -6.08
C ILE A 155 8.15 9.90 -5.53
N SER A 156 8.88 10.69 -4.75
CA SER A 156 10.16 10.24 -4.16
C SER A 156 10.01 9.13 -3.11
N GLN A 157 8.89 9.12 -2.38
CA GLN A 157 8.63 8.17 -1.31
C GLN A 157 7.16 7.73 -1.26
N THR A 158 6.94 6.45 -1.43
CA THR A 158 5.63 5.80 -1.34
C THR A 158 5.36 5.33 0.09
N LEU A 159 4.08 5.21 0.42
CA LEU A 159 3.63 4.75 1.72
C LEU A 159 3.91 3.24 1.89
N GLY A 160 4.50 2.89 3.02
CA GLY A 160 4.83 1.52 3.44
C GLY A 160 6.23 1.03 3.05
N ALA A 161 6.91 1.71 2.12
CA ALA A 161 8.23 1.32 1.64
C ALA A 161 9.34 1.39 2.71
N TRP A 162 9.38 2.45 3.54
CA TRP A 162 10.35 2.53 4.64
C TRP A 162 10.16 1.42 5.69
N THR A 163 8.93 1.21 6.15
CA THR A 163 8.66 0.16 7.13
C THR A 163 9.01 -1.21 6.58
N ALA A 164 8.71 -1.50 5.30
CA ALA A 164 9.12 -2.75 4.67
C ALA A 164 10.65 -2.94 4.68
N ALA A 165 11.41 -1.89 4.33
CA ALA A 165 12.87 -1.95 4.32
C ALA A 165 13.47 -2.12 5.72
N GLU A 166 12.94 -1.40 6.71
CA GLU A 166 13.37 -1.52 8.10
C GLU A 166 13.11 -2.92 8.65
N GLN A 167 11.92 -3.48 8.40
CA GLN A 167 11.59 -4.84 8.84
C GLN A 167 12.43 -5.90 8.13
N GLY A 168 12.75 -5.71 6.84
CA GLY A 168 13.72 -6.55 6.14
C GLY A 168 15.10 -6.50 6.80
N ALA A 169 15.54 -5.31 7.24
CA ALA A 169 16.83 -5.15 7.91
C ALA A 169 16.85 -5.85 9.28
N VAL A 170 15.77 -5.71 10.06
CA VAL A 170 15.59 -6.41 11.34
C VAL A 170 15.58 -7.93 11.16
N PHE A 171 14.90 -8.43 10.12
CA PHE A 171 14.89 -9.85 9.82
C PHE A 171 16.31 -10.37 9.51
N PHE A 172 17.03 -9.72 8.60
CA PHE A 172 18.40 -10.09 8.26
C PHE A 172 19.33 -10.02 9.48
N GLU A 173 19.17 -9.01 10.32
CA GLU A 173 19.94 -8.80 11.54
C GLU A 173 19.89 -9.99 12.51
N ASN A 174 18.77 -10.71 12.54
CA ASN A 174 18.61 -11.90 13.36
C ASN A 174 19.22 -13.14 12.69
N ILE A 175 19.04 -13.29 11.38
CA ILE A 175 19.47 -14.50 10.64
C ILE A 175 20.98 -14.50 10.36
N VAL A 176 21.60 -13.34 10.13
CA VAL A 176 23.02 -13.23 9.79
C VAL A 176 23.94 -13.88 10.83
N ASN A 177 23.51 -14.00 12.09
CA ASN A 177 24.29 -14.61 13.17
C ASN A 177 24.64 -16.09 12.93
N GLU A 178 23.95 -16.77 12.02
CA GLU A 178 24.31 -18.12 11.56
C GLU A 178 25.75 -18.20 10.98
N ASN A 179 26.34 -17.07 10.59
CA ASN A 179 27.77 -16.97 10.19
C ASN A 179 28.77 -17.51 11.23
N THR A 180 28.37 -17.69 12.50
CA THR A 180 29.22 -18.20 13.57
C THR A 180 29.18 -19.73 13.73
N THR A 181 28.48 -20.45 12.87
CA THR A 181 28.41 -21.92 12.90
C THR A 181 29.74 -22.57 12.45
N SER A 182 29.94 -23.84 12.81
CA SER A 182 31.19 -24.57 12.55
C SER A 182 31.42 -24.95 11.09
N THR A 183 30.36 -24.94 10.27
CA THR A 183 30.41 -25.28 8.84
C THR A 183 30.36 -24.02 7.98
N ARG A 184 30.88 -24.09 6.76
CA ARG A 184 30.73 -23.00 5.78
C ARG A 184 29.25 -22.84 5.44
N GLN A 185 28.73 -21.62 5.56
CA GLN A 185 27.36 -21.30 5.23
C GLN A 185 27.26 -20.23 4.14
N LEU A 186 26.20 -20.32 3.36
CA LEU A 186 25.74 -19.28 2.45
C LEU A 186 24.35 -18.85 2.90
N LEU A 187 24.20 -17.58 3.25
CA LEU A 187 22.92 -17.00 3.63
C LEU A 187 22.37 -16.20 2.45
N VAL A 188 21.16 -16.55 2.00
CA VAL A 188 20.45 -15.82 0.95
C VAL A 188 19.18 -15.24 1.56
N HIS A 189 19.06 -13.91 1.54
CA HIS A 189 17.86 -13.20 1.97
C HIS A 189 17.14 -12.63 0.74
N GLU A 190 16.09 -13.32 0.31
CA GLU A 190 15.23 -12.85 -0.77
C GLU A 190 14.29 -11.75 -0.27
N VAL A 191 14.33 -10.59 -0.93
CA VAL A 191 13.51 -9.42 -0.62
C VAL A 191 12.55 -9.16 -1.78
N MET A 192 11.31 -8.76 -1.47
CA MET A 192 10.32 -8.40 -2.49
C MET A 192 10.85 -7.25 -3.40
N GLY A 193 10.35 -7.19 -4.63
CA GLY A 193 10.75 -6.15 -5.60
C GLY A 193 10.95 -6.73 -6.99
N ARG A 194 9.85 -7.10 -7.66
CA ARG A 194 9.89 -7.88 -8.91
C ARG A 194 10.73 -7.24 -10.01
N ASN A 195 10.48 -5.96 -10.27
CA ASN A 195 11.14 -5.18 -11.32
C ASN A 195 11.86 -3.95 -10.76
N CYS A 196 11.87 -3.77 -9.44
CA CYS A 196 12.44 -2.61 -8.78
C CYS A 196 13.36 -3.05 -7.64
N GLY A 197 14.63 -2.67 -7.70
CA GLY A 197 15.64 -3.00 -6.70
C GLY A 197 15.63 -2.13 -5.45
N TRP A 198 14.75 -1.12 -5.38
CA TRP A 198 14.77 -0.13 -4.31
C TRP A 198 14.62 -0.76 -2.92
N LEU A 199 13.68 -1.70 -2.75
CA LEU A 199 13.41 -2.30 -1.44
C LEU A 199 14.60 -3.12 -0.94
N THR A 200 15.23 -3.91 -1.82
CA THR A 200 16.45 -4.67 -1.51
C THR A 200 17.61 -3.74 -1.15
N ALA A 201 17.86 -2.71 -1.97
CA ALA A 201 18.93 -1.75 -1.74
C ALA A 201 18.73 -0.98 -0.41
N LYS A 202 17.49 -0.53 -0.14
CA LYS A 202 17.14 0.19 1.08
C LYS A 202 17.20 -0.72 2.31
N THR A 203 16.78 -1.98 2.20
CA THR A 203 16.91 -2.99 3.25
C THR A 203 18.37 -3.18 3.67
N ALA A 204 19.26 -3.38 2.69
CA ALA A 204 20.70 -3.51 2.95
C ALA A 204 21.31 -2.24 3.55
N PHE A 205 20.88 -1.06 3.08
CA PHE A 205 21.27 0.22 3.66
C PHE A 205 20.86 0.32 5.13
N GLU A 206 19.59 0.07 5.46
CA GLU A 206 19.08 0.13 6.83
C GLU A 206 19.80 -0.88 7.74
N TYR A 207 20.05 -2.10 7.26
CA TYR A 207 20.83 -3.09 7.99
C TYR A 207 22.22 -2.55 8.36
N ARG A 208 22.94 -1.97 7.38
CA ARG A 208 24.26 -1.37 7.63
C ARG A 208 24.20 -0.18 8.58
N GLN A 209 23.12 0.62 8.57
CA GLN A 209 22.95 1.70 9.57
C GLN A 209 22.75 1.14 10.98
N ARG A 210 22.03 0.03 11.13
CA ARG A 210 21.87 -0.67 12.42
C ARG A 210 23.19 -1.25 12.89
N MET A 211 23.93 -1.90 12.00
CA MET A 211 25.25 -2.48 12.28
C MET A 211 26.26 -1.43 12.77
N LYS A 212 26.24 -0.19 12.26
CA LYS A 212 27.11 0.91 12.72
C LYS A 212 26.92 1.27 14.20
N LYS A 213 25.80 0.88 14.82
CA LYS A 213 25.50 1.13 16.24
C LYS A 213 26.02 0.02 17.16
N ARG A 214 26.69 -1.00 16.62
CA ARG A 214 27.23 -2.14 17.35
C ARG A 214 28.71 -1.95 17.63
N ASP A 215 29.14 -2.39 18.80
CA ASP A 215 30.54 -2.59 19.12
C ASP A 215 31.00 -3.96 18.62
N PHE A 216 32.28 -4.04 18.26
CA PHE A 216 32.91 -5.24 17.72
C PHE A 216 34.15 -5.57 18.55
N ILE A 217 34.42 -6.86 18.74
CA ILE A 217 35.58 -7.38 19.48
C ILE A 217 36.31 -8.35 18.55
N PRO A 218 37.18 -7.86 17.66
CA PRO A 218 37.86 -8.69 16.65
C PRO A 218 38.69 -9.83 17.26
N GLU A 219 39.19 -9.66 18.48
CA GLU A 219 39.95 -10.67 19.24
C GLU A 219 39.12 -11.92 19.55
N LEU A 220 37.80 -11.76 19.67
CA LEU A 220 36.84 -12.87 19.81
C LEU A 220 36.20 -13.26 18.48
N LEU A 221 36.80 -12.82 17.37
CA LEU A 221 36.29 -13.00 16.02
C LEU A 221 34.91 -12.34 15.80
N ILE A 222 34.51 -11.42 16.66
CA ILE A 222 33.34 -10.55 16.48
C ILE A 222 33.80 -9.36 15.63
N ASP A 223 34.08 -9.63 14.36
CA ASP A 223 34.56 -8.64 13.38
C ASP A 223 33.42 -8.20 12.45
N LYS A 224 33.35 -6.90 12.16
CA LYS A 224 32.31 -6.31 11.31
C LYS A 224 32.15 -7.02 9.96
N LYS A 225 33.25 -7.49 9.34
CA LYS A 225 33.22 -8.18 8.05
C LYS A 225 32.42 -9.47 8.08
N ARG A 226 32.34 -10.15 9.23
CA ARG A 226 31.57 -11.39 9.38
C ARG A 226 30.05 -11.18 9.42
N TRP A 227 29.62 -9.96 9.79
CA TRP A 227 28.22 -9.58 9.82
C TRP A 227 27.81 -8.71 8.62
N ASP A 228 28.75 -8.20 7.81
CA ASP A 228 28.40 -7.37 6.67
C ASP A 228 27.76 -8.19 5.52
N ILE A 229 27.13 -7.49 4.59
CA ILE A 229 26.54 -8.06 3.38
C ILE A 229 27.63 -8.17 2.30
N ASP A 230 27.91 -9.38 1.84
CA ASP A 230 28.92 -9.65 0.80
C ASP A 230 28.51 -9.11 -0.58
N ALA A 231 27.24 -9.31 -0.96
CA ALA A 231 26.73 -8.90 -2.26
C ALA A 231 25.24 -8.53 -2.19
N ILE A 232 24.84 -7.59 -3.03
CA ILE A 232 23.45 -7.18 -3.20
C ILE A 232 23.12 -7.36 -4.68
N TYR A 233 22.13 -8.21 -4.96
CA TYR A 233 21.62 -8.44 -6.30
C TYR A 233 20.27 -7.73 -6.43
N ILE A 234 20.17 -6.83 -7.40
CA ILE A 234 18.95 -6.10 -7.71
C ILE A 234 18.62 -6.25 -9.19
N PRO A 235 17.33 -6.30 -9.58
CA PRO A 235 16.96 -6.28 -10.99
C PRO A 235 17.53 -5.02 -11.65
N GLU A 236 18.15 -5.18 -12.83
CA GLU A 236 18.51 -4.06 -13.69
C GLU A 236 17.21 -3.41 -14.18
N SER A 237 17.06 -2.11 -13.90
CA SER A 237 15.97 -1.26 -14.40
C SER A 237 16.31 -0.69 -15.77
#